data_AF-A0A7W1W1M7-F1
#
_entry.id   AF-A0A7W1W1M7-F1
#
_cell.length_a   1.000
_cell.length_b   1.000
_cell.length_c   1.000
_cell.angle_alpha   90.00
_cell.angle_beta   90.00
_cell.angle_gamma   90.00
#
_symmetry.space_group_name_H-M   'P 1'
#
loop_
_entity.id
_entity.type
_entity.pdbx_description
1 polymer ?
#
loop_
_entity_poly.entity_id
_entity_poly.type
_entity_poly.pdbx_seq_one_letter_code
_entity_poly.pdbx_strand_id
1 'polypeptide(L)' 'NGSVLLQQNKSLFSPISQLHYEYYKDIGEVRRALEGNADIQCIVSKNDVPFGQAQHPMLSDYADKADTLKFLLEL' A
#
# COMPACT_ATOMS: atom_id res chain seq x y z
N ASN A 1 11.51 -1.25 -22.08
CA ASN A 1 10.56 -0.47 -21.27
C ASN A 1 10.71 -0.87 -19.82
N GLY A 2 10.90 0.09 -18.91
CA GLY A 2 10.84 -0.15 -17.46
C GLY A 2 12.14 0.15 -16.72
N SER A 3 12.53 1.42 -16.65
CA SER A 3 13.53 1.85 -15.67
C SER A 3 12.82 2.25 -14.39
N VAL A 4 13.30 1.80 -13.23
CA VAL A 4 12.82 2.20 -11.90
C VAL A 4 13.93 2.96 -11.19
N LEU A 5 13.63 4.14 -10.67
CA LEU A 5 14.53 4.92 -9.84
C LEU A 5 14.36 4.51 -8.38
N LEU A 6 15.41 3.99 -7.76
CA LEU A 6 15.44 3.77 -6.32
C LEU A 6 15.85 5.07 -5.63
N GLN A 7 14.99 5.59 -4.76
CA GLN A 7 15.25 6.81 -4.02
C GLN A 7 15.10 6.57 -2.52
N GLN A 8 16.10 6.98 -1.74
CA GLN A 8 15.97 6.96 -0.29
C GLN A 8 15.05 8.11 0.14
N ASN A 9 13.80 7.81 0.50
CA ASN A 9 12.77 8.77 0.84
C ASN A 9 11.71 8.13 1.73
N LYS A 10 11.21 8.85 2.73
CA LYS A 10 10.21 8.38 3.70
C LYS A 10 8.76 8.64 3.28
N SER A 11 8.55 9.36 2.19
CA SER A 11 7.22 9.62 1.64
C SER A 11 6.55 8.31 1.21
N LEU A 12 5.32 8.06 1.68
CA LEU A 12 4.52 6.88 1.31
C LEU A 12 4.14 6.88 -0.17
N PHE A 13 3.93 8.07 -0.75
CA PHE A 13 3.63 8.21 -2.17
C PHE A 13 4.93 8.34 -2.96
N SER A 14 5.11 7.48 -3.96
CA SER A 14 6.19 7.54 -4.94
C SER A 14 5.64 7.87 -6.33
N PRO A 15 6.27 8.79 -7.08
CA PRO A 15 5.92 9.04 -8.48
C PRO A 15 6.06 7.80 -9.37
N ILE A 16 5.43 7.83 -10.56
CA ILE A 16 5.57 6.78 -11.56
C ILE A 16 7.06 6.53 -11.86
N SER A 17 7.44 5.25 -11.96
CA SER A 17 8.82 4.80 -12.19
C SER A 17 9.81 5.12 -11.07
N GLN A 18 9.33 5.41 -9.85
CA GLN A 18 10.15 5.56 -8.65
C GLN A 18 9.74 4.57 -7.57
N LEU A 19 10.72 4.07 -6.82
CA LEU A 19 10.51 3.27 -5.63
C LEU A 19 11.24 3.95 -4.47
N HIS A 20 10.45 4.37 -3.48
CA HIS A 20 10.99 4.88 -2.24
C HIS A 20 11.44 3.74 -1.34
N TYR A 21 12.61 3.90 -0.71
CA TYR A 21 13.10 2.98 0.31
C TYR A 21 13.71 3.73 1.49
N GLU A 22 13.79 3.07 2.64
CA GLU A 22 14.57 3.53 3.77
C GLU A 22 15.22 2.34 4.49
N TYR A 23 16.34 2.60 5.16
CA TYR A 23 16.97 1.62 6.03
C TYR A 23 16.36 1.70 7.42
N TYR A 24 16.06 0.55 8.00
CA TYR A 24 15.59 0.43 9.38
C TYR A 24 16.48 -0.56 10.15
N LYS A 25 16.55 -0.41 11.47
CA LYS A 25 17.26 -1.35 12.37
C LYS A 25 16.30 -2.30 13.08
N ASP A 26 15.08 -1.86 13.32
CA ASP A 26 14.02 -2.62 13.96
C ASP A 26 12.76 -2.58 13.09
N ILE A 27 12.25 -3.76 12.72
CA ILE A 27 10.99 -3.89 11.97
C ILE A 27 9.79 -3.41 12.80
N GLY A 28 9.88 -3.45 14.13
CA GLY A 28 8.87 -2.94 15.04
C GLY A 28 8.67 -1.43 14.91
N GLU A 29 9.74 -0.67 14.62
CA GLU A 29 9.64 0.77 14.34
C GLU A 29 8.86 1.03 13.05
N VAL A 30 9.15 0.26 11.99
CA VAL A 30 8.43 0.34 10.71
C VAL A 30 6.95 0.02 10.90
N ARG A 31 6.63 -1.06 11.62
CA ARG A 31 5.26 -1.46 11.94
C ARG A 31 4.49 -0.33 12.62
N ARG A 32 5.04 0.23 13.69
CA ARG A 32 4.41 1.34 14.43
C ARG A 32 4.21 2.60 13.58
N ALA A 33 5.10 2.87 12.63
CA ALA A 33 4.99 4.03 11.74
C ALA A 33 3.91 3.85 10.65
N LEU A 34 3.64 2.61 10.24
CA LEU A 34 2.62 2.28 9.25
C LEU A 34 1.24 2.04 9.90
N GLU A 35 1.22 1.46 11.11
CA GLU A 35 -0.01 1.20 11.86
C GLU A 35 -0.72 2.50 12.22
N GLY A 36 -2.02 2.59 11.89
CA GLY A 36 -2.86 3.75 12.19
C GLY A 36 -2.73 4.91 11.19
N ASN A 37 -1.93 4.77 10.14
CA ASN A 37 -1.90 5.75 9.06
C ASN A 37 -3.08 5.54 8.10
N ALA A 38 -4.00 6.51 8.05
CA ALA A 38 -5.22 6.42 7.24
C ALA A 38 -4.97 6.45 5.72
N ASP A 39 -3.79 6.90 5.28
CA ASP A 39 -3.39 6.93 3.87
C ASP A 39 -2.87 5.57 3.39
N ILE A 40 -2.65 4.60 4.29
CA ILE A 40 -2.17 3.26 3.97
C ILE A 40 -3.36 2.29 3.88
N GLN A 41 -3.57 1.75 2.68
CA GLN A 41 -4.66 0.80 2.42
C GLN A 41 -4.21 -0.66 2.54
N CYS A 42 -2.92 -0.96 2.35
CA CYS A 42 -2.42 -2.32 2.27
C CYS A 42 -0.93 -2.40 2.65
N ILE A 43 -0.55 -3.46 3.37
CA ILE A 43 0.84 -3.79 3.68
C ILE A 43 1.11 -5.19 3.11
N VAL A 44 2.18 -5.31 2.33
CA VAL A 44 2.62 -6.59 1.75
C VAL A 44 3.84 -7.10 2.52
N SER A 45 3.72 -8.29 3.12
CA SER A 45 4.83 -8.94 3.82
C SER A 45 4.56 -10.43 4.03
N LYS A 46 5.46 -11.14 4.73
CA LYS A 46 5.23 -12.53 5.15
C LYS A 46 4.10 -12.70 6.17
N ASN A 47 3.75 -11.64 6.90
CA ASN A 47 2.76 -11.65 7.97
C ASN A 47 1.47 -10.88 7.63
N ASP A 48 1.40 -10.26 6.44
CA ASP A 48 0.28 -9.43 5.98
C ASP A 48 -0.24 -9.98 4.63
N VAL A 49 -0.59 -9.11 3.67
CA VAL A 49 -0.94 -9.55 2.32
C VAL A 49 0.27 -10.25 1.68
N PRO A 50 0.15 -11.49 1.21
CA PRO A 50 1.27 -12.21 0.61
C PRO A 50 1.81 -11.52 -0.65
N PHE A 51 3.11 -11.71 -0.91
CA PHE A 51 3.73 -11.21 -2.13
C PHE A 51 2.99 -11.70 -3.39
N GLY A 52 2.75 -10.78 -4.32
CA GLY A 52 1.99 -11.04 -5.56
C GLY A 52 0.48 -10.93 -5.40
N GLN A 53 -0.07 -11.11 -4.20
CA GLN A 53 -1.53 -11.09 -3.98
C GLN A 53 -2.12 -9.68 -4.13
N ALA A 54 -1.39 -8.63 -3.76
CA ALA A 54 -1.86 -7.25 -3.87
C ALA A 54 -2.15 -6.80 -5.32
N GLN A 55 -1.68 -7.54 -6.33
CA GLN A 55 -1.99 -7.29 -7.75
C GLN A 55 -3.33 -7.91 -8.19
N HIS A 56 -3.98 -8.67 -7.30
CA HIS A 56 -5.24 -9.37 -7.54
C HIS A 56 -6.25 -9.03 -6.42
N PRO A 57 -6.65 -7.75 -6.27
CA PRO A 57 -7.61 -7.36 -5.25
C PRO A 57 -8.97 -8.03 -5.49
N MET A 58 -9.59 -8.52 -4.42
CA MET A 58 -10.98 -8.96 -4.44
C MET A 58 -11.91 -7.75 -4.42
N LEU A 59 -13.19 -7.96 -4.77
CA LEU A 59 -14.19 -6.89 -4.74
C LEU A 59 -14.30 -6.22 -3.36
N SER A 60 -14.08 -6.99 -2.29
CA SER A 60 -14.10 -6.52 -0.91
C SER A 60 -12.86 -5.73 -0.48
N ASP A 61 -11.79 -5.73 -1.28
CA ASP A 61 -10.50 -5.13 -0.91
C ASP A 61 -10.39 -3.65 -1.34
N TYR A 62 -11.35 -3.14 -2.12
CA TYR A 62 -11.39 -1.75 -2.55
C TYR A 62 -11.74 -0.85 -1.35
N ALA A 63 -10.72 -0.17 -0.85
CA ALA A 63 -10.73 0.56 0.41
C ALA A 63 -11.22 2.00 0.24
N ASP A 64 -12.53 2.17 0.02
CA ASP A 64 -13.12 3.51 -0.09
C ASP A 64 -14.01 3.86 1.11
N LYS A 65 -14.19 2.94 2.07
CA LYS A 65 -15.24 3.03 3.12
C LYS A 65 -16.65 3.30 2.55
N ALA A 66 -16.78 3.23 1.23
CA ALA A 66 -17.98 3.43 0.46
C ALA A 66 -18.49 2.05 0.07
N ASP A 67 -19.76 1.82 0.31
CA ASP A 67 -20.42 0.60 -0.15
C ASP A 67 -20.51 0.66 -1.68
N THR A 68 -19.67 -0.14 -2.35
CA THR A 68 -19.59 -0.20 -3.80
C THR A 68 -20.93 -0.58 -4.44
N LEU A 69 -21.72 -1.43 -3.78
CA LEU A 69 -23.04 -1.81 -4.28
C LEU A 69 -24.03 -0.65 -4.10
N LYS A 70 -23.96 0.07 -2.98
CA LYS A 70 -24.74 1.29 -2.77
C LYS A 70 -24.42 2.35 -3.83
N PHE A 71 -23.15 2.60 -4.12
CA PHE A 71 -22.73 3.54 -5.17
C PHE A 71 -23.33 3.17 -6.54
N LEU A 72 -23.28 1.88 -6.91
CA LEU A 72 -23.82 1.41 -8.18
C LEU A 72 -25.35 1.49 -8.26
N LEU A 73 -26.06 1.38 -7.13
CA LEU A 73 -27.52 1.52 -7.05
C LEU A 73 -27.99 2.99 -7.04
N GLU A 74 -27.11 3.94 -6.73
CA GLU A 74 -27.39 5.38 -6.69
C GLU A 74 -27.09 6.09 -8.03
N LEU A 75 -26.66 5.33 -9.06
CA LEU A 75 -26.42 5.80 -10.43
C LEU A 75 -27.68 5.70 -11.31
#